data_AF-X1LF57-F1
#
_entry.id   AF-X1LF57-F1
#
_cell.length_a   1.000
_cell.length_b   1.000
_cell.length_c   1.000
_cell.angle_alpha   90.00
_cell.angle_beta   90.00
_cell.angle_gamma   90.00
#
_symmetry.space_group_name_H-M   'P 1'
#
loop_
_entity.id
_entity.type
_entity.pdbx_description
1 polymer ?
#
loop_
_entity_poly.entity_id
_entity_poly.type
_entity_poly.pdbx_seq_one_letter_code
_entity_poly.pdbx_strand_id
1 'polypeptide(L)' 'MDKDKIIALLNKDLQDEHGAIIQYLTHAYAMGEGEMACEIEALARDEMR' A
#
# COMPACT_ATOMS: atom_id res chain seq x y z
N MET A 1 20.55 -3.98 -17.38
CA MET A 1 19.24 -4.64 -17.42
C MET A 1 18.49 -4.12 -18.63
N ASP A 2 17.71 -4.96 -19.29
CA ASP A 2 16.83 -4.55 -20.38
C ASP A 2 15.80 -3.53 -19.88
N LYS A 3 15.51 -2.50 -20.69
CA LYS A 3 14.53 -1.46 -20.37
C LYS A 3 13.16 -2.06 -20.11
N ASP A 4 12.76 -3.06 -20.90
CA ASP A 4 11.46 -3.72 -20.74
C ASP A 4 11.39 -4.49 -19.42
N LYS A 5 12.50 -5.08 -18.99
CA LYS A 5 12.61 -5.74 -17.69
C LYS A 5 12.51 -4.74 -16.53
N ILE A 6 13.09 -3.55 -16.67
CA ILE A 6 12.97 -2.48 -15.67
C ILE A 6 11.51 -2.02 -15.57
N ILE A 7 10.85 -1.77 -16.71
CA ILE A 7 9.44 -1.36 -16.74
C ILE A 7 8.54 -2.42 -16.10
N ALA A 8 8.77 -3.69 -16.40
CA ALA A 8 8.00 -4.79 -15.81
C ALA A 8 8.15 -4.84 -14.28
N LEU A 9 9.36 -4.63 -13.76
CA LEU A 9 9.61 -4.60 -12.32
C LEU A 9 8.94 -3.39 -11.66
N LEU A 10 9.04 -2.20 -12.25
CA LEU A 10 8.40 -1.00 -11.71
C LEU A 10 6.87 -1.11 -11.70
N ASN A 11 6.26 -1.71 -12.74
CA ASN A 11 4.83 -1.96 -12.75
C ASN A 11 4.40 -2.97 -11.69
N LYS A 12 5.24 -3.99 -11.42
CA LYS A 12 4.98 -4.98 -10.39
C LYS A 12 5.04 -4.34 -8.99
N ASP A 13 6.05 -3.51 -8.76
CA ASP A 13 6.23 -2.73 -7.54
C ASP A 13 5.00 -1.84 -7.28
N LEU A 14 4.58 -1.05 -8.28
CA LEU A 14 3.35 -0.23 -8.21
C LEU A 14 2.09 -1.03 -7.88
N GLN A 15 1.97 -2.25 -8.43
CA GLN A 15 0.83 -3.12 -8.14
C GLN A 15 0.86 -3.61 -6.70
N ASP A 16 2.04 -3.94 -6.18
CA ASP A 16 2.22 -4.45 -4.82
C ASP A 16 1.94 -3.35 -3.79
N GLU A 17 2.45 -2.12 -4.02
CA GLU A 17 2.13 -0.95 -3.19
C GLU A 17 0.63 -0.63 -3.18
N HIS A 18 -0.01 -0.66 -4.36
CA HIS A 18 -1.45 -0.47 -4.45
C HIS A 18 -2.24 -1.55 -3.69
N GLY A 19 -1.77 -2.80 -3.72
CA GLY A 19 -2.33 -3.88 -2.92
C GLY A 19 -2.20 -3.64 -1.41
N ALA A 20 -1.03 -3.17 -0.96
CA ALA A 20 -0.76 -2.86 0.44
C ALA A 20 -1.69 -1.74 0.96
N ILE A 21 -1.88 -0.67 0.18
CA ILE A 21 -2.81 0.42 0.51
C ILE A 21 -4.22 -0.12 0.77
N ILE A 22 -4.75 -0.94 -0.14
CA ILE A 22 -6.10 -1.51 -0.01
C ILE A 22 -6.17 -2.39 1.24
N GLN A 23 -5.15 -3.20 1.50
CA GLN A 23 -5.09 -4.08 2.66
C GLN A 23 -5.11 -3.27 3.97
N TYR A 24 -4.25 -2.27 4.11
CA TYR A 24 -4.18 -1.45 5.33
C TYR A 24 -5.48 -0.70 5.58
N LEU A 25 -6.06 -0.05 4.57
CA LEU A 25 -7.34 0.64 4.73
C LEU A 25 -8.47 -0.31 5.10
N THR A 26 -8.51 -1.50 4.49
CA THR A 26 -9.52 -2.53 4.84
C THR A 26 -9.40 -2.94 6.30
N HIS A 27 -8.18 -3.13 6.81
CA HIS A 27 -7.95 -3.45 8.21
C HIS A 27 -8.35 -2.30 9.13
N ALA A 28 -7.93 -1.07 8.85
CA ALA A 28 -8.30 0.10 9.64
C ALA A 28 -9.83 0.25 9.75
N TYR A 29 -10.54 0.14 8.63
CA TYR A 29 -12.00 0.25 8.61
C TYR A 29 -12.71 -0.90 9.33
N ALA A 30 -12.18 -2.12 9.28
CA ALA A 30 -12.75 -3.25 9.99
C ALA A 30 -12.58 -3.15 11.52
N MET A 31 -11.55 -2.44 12.00
CA MET A 31 -11.27 -2.24 13.43
C MET A 31 -12.14 -1.15 14.06
N GLY A 32 -12.62 -0.19 13.26
CA GLY A 32 -13.36 0.98 13.75
C GLY A 32 -12.47 2.06 14.36
N GLU A 33 -13.06 3.13 14.90
CA GLU A 33 -12.31 4.27 15.43
C GLU A 33 -11.42 3.86 16.62
N GLY A 34 -10.12 4.16 16.53
CA GLY A 34 -9.15 3.88 17.58
C GLY A 34 -7.72 4.25 17.19
N GLU A 35 -6.84 4.31 18.18
CA GLU A 35 -5.41 4.66 17.99
C GLU A 35 -4.74 3.73 16.95
N MET A 36 -4.94 2.42 17.08
CA MET A 36 -4.42 1.42 16.14
C MET A 36 -4.95 1.59 14.71
N ALA A 37 -6.22 1.95 14.54
CA ALA A 37 -6.77 2.21 13.21
C ALA A 37 -6.10 3.44 12.57
N CYS A 38 -5.87 4.50 13.36
CA CYS A 38 -5.16 5.70 12.92
C CYS A 38 -3.70 5.41 12.52
N GLU A 39 -3.01 4.56 13.28
CA GLU A 39 -1.65 4.09 12.95
C GLU A 39 -1.62 3.30 11.64
N ILE A 40 -2.57 2.38 11.44
CA ILE A 40 -2.68 1.60 10.21
C ILE A 40 -3.00 2.50 9.01
N GLU A 41 -3.87 3.50 9.17
CA GLU A 41 -4.11 4.51 8.14
C GLU A 41 -2.86 5.34 7.83
N ALA A 42 -1.98 5.58 8.82
CA ALA A 42 -0.72 6.26 8.60
C ALA A 42 0.23 5.41 7.73
N LEU A 43 0.30 4.10 7.98
CA LEU A 43 1.03 3.17 7.12
C LEU A 43 0.47 3.17 5.69
N ALA A 44 -0.86 3.13 5.54
CA ALA A 44 -1.50 3.21 4.22
C ALA A 44 -1.14 4.50 3.46
N ARG A 45 -0.98 5.64 4.15
CA ARG A 45 -0.55 6.90 3.54
C ARG A 45 0.92 6.92 3.15
N ASP A 46 1.76 6.16 3.84
CA ASP A 46 3.18 6.07 3.52
C ASP A 46 3.40 5.29 2.21
N GLU A 47 2.63 4.23 1.95
CA GLU A 47 2.67 3.48 0.66
C GLU A 47 2.13 4.28 -0.55
N MET A 48 1.43 5.41 -0.32
CA MET A 48 0.92 6.28 -1.40
C MET A 48 1.98 7.25 -1.96
N ARG A 49 3.14 7.40 -1.32
CA ARG A 49 4.17 8.39 -1.67
C ARG A 49 5.06 7.92 -2.81
#